data_AF-A0A809SBR8-F1
#
_entry.id   AF-A0A809SBR8-F1
#
_cell.length_a   1.000
_cell.length_b   1.000
_cell.length_c   1.000
_cell.angle_alpha   90.00
_cell.angle_beta   90.00
_cell.angle_gamma   90.00
#
_symmetry.space_group_name_H-M   'P 1'
#
loop_
_entity.id
_entity.type
_entity.pdbx_description
1 polymer ?
#
loop_
_entity_poly.entity_id
_entity_poly.type
_entity_poly.pdbx_seq_one_letter_code
_entity_poly.pdbx_strand_id
1 'polypeptide(L)'
;MRKTALRKNPLAALAAALLLGMCCATARGEIIGVGQTLNVTTNSSFPTVLAPGEVCSPVCYGPLVMDGGRLRIGDGATGRALWISATDANLAHGTIDHWYSQFSGTTFDFHGTTTVAGGTIGSLYFRASSFDSQGMTVRNFGTFLQSATGEITLSGPVTFVNETGASYFIQNDRGILGGTQGGILNKAGSALVKSSGSGTSRIEAPLAQQNGKVEVWSGGIDLLGGGSHADARFFADALGTNASGGGIGFGGNHTFNGSTLTETGRFRVIGGSAINLDSGTWDQKADFEAYGRININPGAVLRNTGNLQTVGWSGGRIAASGAGAGDALFHNAPGGTFYGSLVAESGYEERFRIRNEGQLNVRSGDVVSAGDVHNSGMFVVDATGSASGRDFTNTGGHFTIRANGSVSARDFVNSGGVLTVDGTLDNWGGTLQLTGGWLAGNGIINGGAIVGGGPSDAIFTPGHSPGTMTINGAFSLLPNGVLEIEIERDPGTGLIAYDRVIADSYFLDGHVRFLVGSGIGTADVSFLDFLGCGGRSCVSYGGNFSFDFPGRPGSELIADESGLRIASLAPVPEPETWALLLAGIGLLGYRARRS
;
A
#
# COMPACT_ATOMS: atom_id res chain seq x y z
N MET A 1 17.54 3.73 33.66
CA MET A 1 18.63 2.83 34.09
C MET A 1 18.06 1.54 34.67
N ARG A 2 18.09 0.45 33.90
CA ARG A 2 18.37 -0.94 34.31
C ARG A 2 18.24 -1.79 33.03
N LYS A 3 19.37 -2.03 32.38
CA LYS A 3 19.49 -2.93 31.23
C LYS A 3 19.45 -4.37 31.76
N THR A 4 18.38 -5.09 31.48
CA THR A 4 18.31 -6.54 31.70
C THR A 4 18.99 -7.22 30.51
N ALA A 5 20.22 -7.68 30.72
CA ALA A 5 20.97 -8.42 29.72
C ALA A 5 20.32 -9.79 29.49
N LEU A 6 19.74 -9.99 28.30
CA LEU A 6 19.42 -11.33 27.79
C LEU A 6 20.74 -12.09 27.63
N ARG A 7 21.03 -12.99 28.58
CA ARG A 7 22.06 -14.01 28.44
C ARG A 7 21.69 -14.91 27.27
N LYS A 8 22.38 -14.75 26.13
CA LYS A 8 22.41 -15.76 25.07
C LYS A 8 22.89 -17.07 25.71
N ASN A 9 22.06 -18.10 25.66
CA ASN A 9 22.36 -19.41 26.22
C ASN A 9 23.38 -20.11 25.30
N PRO A 10 24.67 -20.24 25.67
CA PRO A 10 25.70 -20.80 24.79
C PRO A 10 25.50 -22.29 24.50
N LEU A 11 24.61 -22.96 25.23
CA LEU A 11 24.22 -24.36 25.02
C LEU A 11 23.43 -24.61 23.72
N ALA A 12 22.69 -23.62 23.20
CA ALA A 12 21.95 -23.79 21.94
C ALA A 12 22.87 -23.71 20.70
N ALA A 13 23.91 -22.88 20.76
CA ALA A 13 24.93 -22.79 19.72
C ALA A 13 25.90 -23.98 19.78
N LEU A 14 26.18 -24.51 20.98
CA LEU A 14 26.97 -25.72 21.14
C LEU A 14 26.21 -26.98 20.71
N ALA A 15 24.88 -27.02 20.86
CA ALA A 15 24.04 -28.12 20.33
C ALA A 15 23.93 -28.09 18.79
N ALA A 16 23.85 -26.91 18.17
CA ALA A 16 23.89 -26.78 16.72
C ALA A 16 25.28 -27.14 16.14
N ALA A 17 26.37 -26.80 16.83
CA ALA A 17 27.73 -27.16 16.43
C ALA A 17 28.09 -28.63 16.74
N LEU A 18 27.52 -29.24 17.78
CA LEU A 18 27.67 -30.69 18.02
C LEU A 18 26.89 -31.54 17.02
N LEU A 19 25.78 -31.05 16.45
CA LEU A 19 25.07 -31.72 15.35
C LEU A 19 25.83 -31.65 14.01
N LEU A 20 26.71 -30.67 13.82
CA LEU A 20 27.51 -30.49 12.60
C LEU A 20 28.82 -31.33 12.59
N GLY A 21 29.18 -31.96 13.71
CA GLY A 21 30.48 -32.63 13.89
C GLY A 21 30.44 -34.15 14.08
N MET A 22 29.27 -34.80 13.99
CA MET A 22 29.14 -36.23 14.27
C MET A 22 28.40 -36.96 13.15
N CYS A 23 29.05 -37.10 11.99
CA CYS A 23 28.65 -38.05 10.95
C CYS A 23 29.83 -38.28 9.98
N CYS A 24 30.60 -39.34 10.20
CA CYS A 24 31.48 -39.86 9.17
C CYS A 24 31.62 -41.39 9.32
N ALA A 25 30.50 -42.09 9.14
CA ALA A 25 30.56 -43.41 8.51
C ALA A 25 30.69 -43.16 7.00
N THR A 26 31.59 -43.84 6.31
CA THR A 26 31.80 -43.67 4.86
C THR A 26 30.54 -44.04 4.08
N ALA A 27 29.71 -43.04 3.78
CA ALA A 27 28.54 -43.19 2.92
C ALA A 27 29.01 -43.43 1.48
N ARG A 28 28.40 -44.39 0.78
CA ARG A 28 28.73 -44.71 -0.61
C ARG A 28 28.17 -43.61 -1.52
N GLY A 29 28.98 -43.13 -2.47
CA GLY A 29 28.48 -42.32 -3.57
C GLY A 29 27.65 -43.19 -4.52
N GLU A 30 26.47 -42.72 -4.92
CA GLU A 30 25.55 -43.46 -5.79
C GLU A 30 25.37 -42.73 -7.12
N ILE A 31 25.40 -43.46 -8.24
CA ILE A 31 25.26 -42.92 -9.60
C ILE A 31 24.09 -43.61 -10.28
N ILE A 32 23.11 -42.84 -10.75
CA ILE A 32 21.95 -43.32 -11.49
C ILE A 32 21.94 -42.69 -12.88
N GLY A 33 22.28 -43.50 -13.90
CA GLY A 33 22.32 -43.07 -15.30
C GLY A 33 21.00 -43.25 -16.05
N VAL A 34 20.99 -42.77 -17.29
CA VAL A 34 19.84 -42.87 -18.21
C VAL A 34 19.33 -44.31 -18.32
N GLY A 35 18.02 -44.48 -18.18
CA GLY A 35 17.36 -45.79 -18.28
C GLY A 35 17.55 -46.72 -17.07
N GLN A 36 18.36 -46.34 -16.09
CA GLN A 36 18.51 -47.11 -14.85
C GLN A 36 17.33 -46.84 -13.90
N THR A 37 16.89 -47.87 -13.18
CA THR A 37 15.96 -47.74 -12.05
C THR A 37 16.60 -48.32 -10.80
N LEU A 38 16.83 -47.48 -9.79
CA LEU A 38 17.23 -47.91 -8.46
C LEU A 38 15.99 -47.98 -7.57
N ASN A 39 15.66 -49.16 -7.05
CA ASN A 39 14.56 -49.33 -6.10
C ASN A 39 15.10 -49.29 -4.67
N VAL A 40 14.54 -48.40 -3.84
CA VAL A 40 14.83 -48.28 -2.42
C VAL A 40 13.60 -48.74 -1.63
N THR A 41 13.78 -49.84 -0.91
CA THR A 41 12.78 -50.53 -0.09
C THR A 41 13.28 -50.65 1.36
N THR A 42 12.40 -51.05 2.27
CA THR A 42 12.74 -51.32 3.69
C THR A 42 13.83 -52.39 3.89
N ASN A 43 14.02 -53.28 2.90
CA ASN A 43 15.03 -54.33 2.90
C ASN A 43 16.31 -53.94 2.14
N SER A 44 16.42 -52.69 1.70
CA SER A 44 17.62 -52.18 1.02
C SER A 44 18.74 -52.04 2.05
N SER A 45 19.45 -53.13 2.32
CA SER A 45 20.64 -53.15 3.17
C SER A 45 21.84 -52.63 2.39
N PHE A 46 22.04 -51.31 2.38
CA PHE A 46 23.39 -50.80 2.20
C PHE A 46 24.15 -51.11 3.50
N PRO A 47 25.34 -51.72 3.47
CA PRO A 47 25.95 -52.30 4.66
C PRO A 47 26.36 -51.20 5.65
N THR A 48 25.53 -50.94 6.64
CA THR A 48 25.92 -50.27 7.89
C THR A 48 26.44 -51.35 8.83
N VAL A 49 27.76 -51.50 8.91
CA VAL A 49 28.38 -52.15 10.07
C VAL A 49 28.29 -51.15 11.21
N LEU A 50 27.46 -51.43 12.23
CA LEU A 50 27.31 -50.58 13.40
C LEU A 50 27.86 -51.28 14.66
N ALA A 51 28.65 -50.53 15.42
CA ALA A 51 28.80 -50.75 16.86
C ALA A 51 27.49 -50.35 17.59
N PRO A 52 27.30 -50.75 18.87
CA PRO A 52 25.98 -50.63 19.52
C PRO A 52 25.68 -49.18 19.96
N GLY A 53 24.56 -48.60 19.51
CA GLY A 53 23.95 -47.42 20.15
C GLY A 53 23.54 -46.24 19.25
N GLU A 54 23.64 -46.32 17.92
CA GLU A 54 23.45 -45.20 16.99
C GLU A 54 22.24 -45.43 16.06
N VAL A 55 21.39 -44.41 15.86
CA VAL A 55 20.23 -44.48 14.96
C VAL A 55 20.49 -43.63 13.71
N CYS A 56 21.03 -44.22 12.65
CA CYS A 56 20.85 -43.74 11.27
C CYS A 56 19.57 -44.35 10.72
N SER A 57 18.63 -43.54 10.23
CA SER A 57 17.29 -44.05 9.87
C SER A 57 16.79 -43.52 8.52
N PRO A 58 16.44 -44.42 7.57
CA PRO A 58 17.09 -45.73 7.34
C PRO A 58 18.01 -45.83 6.13
N VAL A 59 18.08 -44.84 5.21
CA VAL A 59 18.98 -44.91 4.04
C VAL A 59 19.76 -43.59 3.86
N CYS A 60 21.09 -43.66 3.90
CA CYS A 60 21.96 -42.48 3.74
C CYS A 60 22.88 -42.66 2.54
N TYR A 61 22.75 -41.78 1.55
CA TYR A 61 23.69 -41.63 0.46
C TYR A 61 24.81 -40.66 0.86
N GLY A 62 26.02 -40.94 0.37
CA GLY A 62 27.10 -39.96 0.34
C GLY A 62 26.78 -38.89 -0.70
N PRO A 63 27.68 -38.64 -1.67
CA PRO A 63 27.32 -37.90 -2.88
C PRO A 63 26.34 -38.70 -3.75
N LEU A 64 25.20 -38.11 -4.11
CA LEU A 64 24.24 -38.68 -5.05
C LEU A 64 24.41 -38.03 -6.43
N VAL A 65 24.58 -38.82 -7.49
CA VAL A 65 24.62 -38.32 -8.87
C VAL A 65 23.50 -38.98 -9.66
N MET A 66 22.74 -38.18 -10.39
CA MET A 66 21.62 -38.66 -11.20
C MET A 66 21.57 -37.93 -12.54
N ASP A 67 21.62 -38.70 -13.62
CA ASP A 67 21.68 -38.23 -15.01
C ASP A 67 20.69 -39.05 -15.86
N GLY A 68 19.38 -38.79 -15.67
CA GLY A 68 18.30 -39.28 -16.52
C GLY A 68 17.64 -40.62 -16.17
N GLY A 69 17.96 -41.24 -15.04
CA GLY A 69 17.31 -42.48 -14.57
C GLY A 69 16.09 -42.26 -13.67
N ARG A 70 15.71 -43.30 -12.91
CA ARG A 70 14.66 -43.26 -11.89
C ARG A 70 15.16 -43.79 -10.54
N LEU A 71 15.03 -42.99 -9.49
CA LEU A 71 15.15 -43.45 -8.10
C LEU A 71 13.75 -43.69 -7.57
N ARG A 72 13.38 -44.95 -7.34
CA ARG A 72 12.04 -45.32 -6.92
C ARG A 72 12.04 -45.72 -5.45
N ILE A 73 11.25 -45.01 -4.67
CA ILE A 73 11.16 -45.08 -3.22
C ILE A 73 9.81 -45.68 -2.86
N GLY A 74 9.83 -46.76 -2.08
CA GLY A 74 8.62 -47.34 -1.53
C GLY A 74 8.72 -48.85 -1.39
N ASP A 75 7.95 -49.38 -0.45
CA ASP A 75 7.81 -50.82 -0.24
C ASP A 75 6.39 -51.25 -0.60
N GLY A 76 6.23 -51.82 -1.80
CA GLY A 76 4.94 -52.30 -2.29
C GLY A 76 4.34 -53.45 -1.48
N ALA A 77 5.11 -54.10 -0.60
CA ALA A 77 4.63 -55.19 0.24
C ALA A 77 4.11 -54.70 1.60
N THR A 78 4.68 -53.63 2.17
CA THR A 78 4.34 -53.15 3.52
C THR A 78 3.69 -51.77 3.56
N GLY A 79 3.79 -50.99 2.47
CA GLY A 79 3.27 -49.62 2.41
C GLY A 79 3.95 -48.64 3.38
N ARG A 80 5.09 -48.99 3.98
CA ARG A 80 5.78 -48.17 4.99
C ARG A 80 6.42 -46.91 4.40
N ALA A 81 6.40 -45.84 5.20
CA ALA A 81 7.16 -44.62 4.93
C ALA A 81 8.68 -44.85 5.04
N LEU A 82 9.46 -44.14 4.21
CA LEU A 82 10.92 -44.23 4.18
C LEU A 82 11.56 -42.85 4.41
N TRP A 83 12.60 -42.80 5.26
CA TRP A 83 13.47 -41.62 5.37
C TRP A 83 14.78 -41.87 4.61
N ILE A 84 15.08 -41.00 3.65
CA ILE A 84 16.28 -41.09 2.82
C ILE A 84 17.05 -39.79 2.97
N SER A 85 18.37 -39.84 3.05
CA SER A 85 19.22 -38.65 3.08
C SER A 85 20.36 -38.72 2.08
N ALA A 86 20.84 -37.56 1.62
CA ALA A 86 22.06 -37.39 0.85
C ALA A 86 22.87 -36.21 1.39
N THR A 87 24.20 -36.37 1.41
CA THR A 87 25.12 -35.29 1.80
C THR A 87 25.19 -34.22 0.72
N ASP A 88 25.78 -34.52 -0.43
CA ASP A 88 25.71 -33.68 -1.63
C ASP A 88 24.93 -34.41 -2.73
N ALA A 89 24.32 -33.65 -3.65
CA ALA A 89 23.63 -34.23 -4.79
C ALA A 89 23.83 -33.45 -6.08
N ASN A 90 24.02 -34.15 -7.20
CA ASN A 90 24.01 -33.59 -8.54
C ASN A 90 22.94 -34.31 -9.36
N LEU A 91 21.81 -33.64 -9.56
CA LEU A 91 20.60 -34.17 -10.15
C LEU A 91 20.34 -33.47 -11.50
N ALA A 92 21.01 -33.91 -12.56
CA ALA A 92 20.91 -33.27 -13.87
C ALA A 92 19.47 -33.37 -14.43
N HIS A 93 18.93 -34.59 -14.53
CA HIS A 93 17.54 -34.85 -14.92
C HIS A 93 17.12 -36.26 -14.47
N GLY A 94 15.83 -36.61 -14.59
CA GLY A 94 15.29 -37.93 -14.25
C GLY A 94 14.14 -37.87 -13.24
N THR A 95 13.81 -38.99 -12.58
CA THR A 95 12.67 -39.05 -11.65
C THR A 95 13.04 -39.65 -10.29
N ILE A 96 12.85 -38.88 -9.21
CA ILE A 96 12.77 -39.41 -7.85
C ILE A 96 11.29 -39.64 -7.53
N ASP A 97 10.90 -40.89 -7.43
CA ASP A 97 9.52 -41.35 -7.48
C ASP A 97 9.11 -42.11 -6.22
N HIS A 98 8.07 -41.64 -5.56
CA HIS A 98 7.38 -42.35 -4.50
C HIS A 98 6.21 -43.16 -5.10
N TRP A 99 6.33 -44.48 -5.07
CA TRP A 99 5.40 -45.36 -5.78
C TRP A 99 4.09 -45.62 -5.02
N TYR A 100 4.15 -45.87 -3.70
CA TYR A 100 2.97 -46.14 -2.86
C TYR A 100 3.35 -46.26 -1.37
N SER A 101 2.66 -45.54 -0.49
CA SER A 101 2.63 -45.80 0.95
C SER A 101 1.19 -45.84 1.50
N GLN A 102 0.96 -46.60 2.56
CA GLN A 102 -0.27 -46.54 3.37
C GLN A 102 -0.11 -45.61 4.58
N PHE A 103 1.10 -45.09 4.81
CA PHE A 103 1.47 -44.31 5.99
C PHE A 103 2.21 -43.03 5.57
N SER A 104 1.92 -41.92 6.24
CA SER A 104 2.65 -40.66 6.07
C SER A 104 4.11 -40.76 6.48
N GLY A 105 4.93 -39.93 5.83
CA GLY A 105 6.27 -39.64 6.29
C GLY A 105 7.40 -40.06 5.36
N THR A 106 7.13 -40.46 4.10
CA THR A 106 8.24 -40.64 3.14
C THR A 106 8.94 -39.30 2.94
N THR A 107 10.23 -39.25 3.25
CA THR A 107 11.05 -38.04 3.08
C THR A 107 12.35 -38.31 2.36
N PHE A 108 12.81 -37.27 1.65
CA PHE A 108 14.13 -37.22 1.06
C PHE A 108 14.85 -35.95 1.54
N ASP A 109 15.95 -36.12 2.25
CA ASP A 109 16.68 -35.04 2.91
C ASP A 109 17.99 -34.75 2.20
N PHE A 110 18.21 -33.49 1.84
CA PHE A 110 19.47 -32.98 1.29
C PHE A 110 20.15 -32.09 2.33
N HIS A 111 21.33 -32.50 2.82
CA HIS A 111 22.01 -31.81 3.91
C HIS A 111 23.11 -30.82 3.48
N GLY A 112 23.75 -31.08 2.34
CA GLY A 112 24.84 -30.28 1.78
C GLY A 112 24.39 -29.49 0.56
N THR A 113 25.16 -29.58 -0.53
CA THR A 113 24.85 -28.87 -1.77
C THR A 113 24.14 -29.80 -2.75
N THR A 114 22.94 -29.41 -3.18
CA THR A 114 22.19 -30.08 -4.25
C THR A 114 22.15 -29.22 -5.49
N THR A 115 22.69 -29.70 -6.61
CA THR A 115 22.67 -29.01 -7.90
C THR A 115 21.70 -29.68 -8.86
N VAL A 116 20.85 -28.89 -9.51
CA VAL A 116 19.99 -29.27 -10.63
C VAL A 116 20.41 -28.45 -11.85
N ALA A 117 21.36 -28.99 -12.62
CA ALA A 117 21.90 -28.30 -13.79
C ALA A 117 21.04 -28.48 -15.06
N GLY A 118 20.13 -29.46 -15.07
CA GLY A 118 19.46 -29.87 -16.30
C GLY A 118 20.32 -30.81 -17.14
N GLY A 119 19.67 -31.60 -17.99
CA GLY A 119 20.32 -32.34 -19.06
C GLY A 119 20.02 -31.76 -20.44
N THR A 120 20.54 -32.42 -21.47
CA THR A 120 20.21 -32.11 -22.87
C THR A 120 18.72 -32.30 -23.16
N ILE A 121 18.06 -33.22 -22.44
CA ILE A 121 16.63 -33.54 -22.57
C ILE A 121 16.03 -33.83 -21.18
N GLY A 122 14.92 -33.16 -20.86
CA GLY A 122 14.05 -33.48 -19.72
C GLY A 122 14.32 -32.69 -18.44
N SER A 123 13.32 -32.66 -17.57
CA SER A 123 13.32 -32.01 -16.26
C SER A 123 13.67 -33.01 -15.14
N LEU A 124 14.01 -32.50 -13.95
CA LEU A 124 14.03 -33.32 -12.74
C LEU A 124 12.61 -33.43 -12.18
N TYR A 125 12.14 -34.65 -11.97
CA TYR A 125 10.83 -34.91 -11.40
C TYR A 125 10.97 -35.41 -9.97
N PHE A 126 10.31 -34.71 -9.05
CA PHE A 126 9.90 -35.32 -7.78
C PHE A 126 8.46 -35.74 -7.93
N ARG A 127 8.21 -37.04 -7.81
CA ARG A 127 6.90 -37.62 -8.10
C ARG A 127 6.39 -38.40 -6.91
N ALA A 128 5.10 -38.25 -6.61
CA ALA A 128 4.33 -39.15 -5.77
C ALA A 128 3.05 -39.55 -6.53
N SER A 129 2.53 -40.73 -6.24
CA SER A 129 1.24 -41.16 -6.81
C SER A 129 0.12 -40.20 -6.39
N SER A 130 -0.71 -39.76 -7.34
CA SER A 130 -1.90 -38.93 -7.05
C SER A 130 -2.98 -39.68 -6.25
N PHE A 131 -2.87 -41.00 -6.16
CA PHE A 131 -3.76 -41.84 -5.34
C PHE A 131 -3.25 -41.99 -3.90
N ASP A 132 -2.04 -41.53 -3.61
CA ASP A 132 -1.45 -41.58 -2.28
C ASP A 132 -1.67 -40.25 -1.58
N SER A 133 -2.66 -40.18 -0.68
CA SER A 133 -2.94 -38.97 0.10
C SER A 133 -1.81 -38.58 1.06
N GLN A 134 -0.86 -39.47 1.31
CA GLN A 134 0.24 -39.25 2.25
C GLN A 134 1.45 -38.57 1.62
N GLY A 135 1.63 -38.73 0.30
CA GLY A 135 2.61 -37.98 -0.47
C GLY A 135 4.08 -38.24 -0.14
N MET A 136 4.94 -37.31 -0.57
CA MET A 136 6.39 -37.31 -0.31
C MET A 136 6.86 -35.91 0.09
N THR A 137 7.75 -35.82 1.08
CA THR A 137 8.38 -34.56 1.47
C THR A 137 9.85 -34.53 1.06
N VAL A 138 10.25 -33.57 0.24
CA VAL A 138 11.65 -33.36 -0.14
C VAL A 138 12.19 -32.18 0.66
N ARG A 139 13.19 -32.39 1.50
CA ARG A 139 13.69 -31.38 2.44
C ARG A 139 15.09 -30.93 2.05
N ASN A 140 15.28 -29.63 1.87
CA ASN A 140 16.58 -28.98 1.77
C ASN A 140 16.98 -28.41 3.12
N PHE A 141 18.06 -28.92 3.71
CA PHE A 141 18.70 -28.38 4.92
C PHE A 141 19.93 -27.52 4.61
N GLY A 142 20.45 -27.58 3.38
CA GLY A 142 21.66 -26.90 2.95
C GLY A 142 21.41 -25.91 1.82
N THR A 143 22.17 -26.06 0.74
CA THR A 143 22.08 -25.18 -0.44
C THR A 143 21.54 -25.95 -1.63
N PHE A 144 20.42 -25.50 -2.18
CA PHE A 144 19.84 -26.06 -3.40
C PHE A 144 20.07 -25.08 -4.57
N LEU A 145 20.59 -25.55 -5.71
CA LEU A 145 21.01 -24.74 -6.85
C LEU A 145 20.33 -25.24 -8.13
N GLN A 146 19.38 -24.50 -8.66
CA GLN A 146 18.82 -24.72 -9.99
C GLN A 146 19.59 -23.84 -11.00
N SER A 147 20.26 -24.43 -11.98
CA SER A 147 21.16 -23.72 -12.90
C SER A 147 21.04 -24.24 -14.34
N ALA A 148 21.71 -23.58 -15.28
CA ALA A 148 21.73 -23.92 -16.71
C ALA A 148 20.31 -24.23 -17.27
N THR A 149 20.05 -25.42 -17.78
CA THR A 149 18.72 -25.79 -18.32
C THR A 149 17.83 -26.49 -17.30
N GLY A 150 18.30 -26.63 -16.05
CA GLY A 150 17.61 -27.33 -14.97
C GLY A 150 16.21 -26.78 -14.71
N GLU A 151 15.22 -27.65 -14.73
CA GLU A 151 13.83 -27.39 -14.39
C GLU A 151 13.34 -28.51 -13.47
N ILE A 152 12.51 -28.15 -12.49
CA ILE A 152 11.98 -29.09 -11.52
C ILE A 152 10.49 -29.20 -11.71
N THR A 153 9.97 -30.43 -11.70
CA THR A 153 8.53 -30.70 -11.69
C THR A 153 8.15 -31.41 -10.41
N LEU A 154 7.19 -30.86 -9.68
CA LEU A 154 6.56 -31.53 -8.54
C LEU A 154 5.28 -32.20 -9.02
N SER A 155 5.23 -33.54 -9.05
CA SER A 155 4.10 -34.29 -9.60
C SER A 155 3.40 -35.11 -8.50
N GLY A 156 2.09 -34.92 -8.35
CA GLY A 156 1.33 -35.52 -7.25
C GLY A 156 1.56 -34.77 -5.93
N PRO A 157 1.20 -35.38 -4.79
CA PRO A 157 1.30 -34.77 -3.46
C PRO A 157 2.76 -34.74 -2.96
N VAL A 158 3.59 -33.94 -3.62
CA VAL A 158 4.99 -33.71 -3.25
C VAL A 158 5.11 -32.32 -2.62
N THR A 159 5.67 -32.26 -1.41
CA THR A 159 6.03 -30.98 -0.78
C THR A 159 7.54 -30.80 -0.78
N PHE A 160 8.03 -29.77 -1.45
CA PHE A 160 9.42 -29.33 -1.34
C PHE A 160 9.56 -28.34 -0.17
N VAL A 161 10.38 -28.67 0.83
CA VAL A 161 10.55 -27.88 2.04
C VAL A 161 11.96 -27.32 2.07
N ASN A 162 12.07 -26.00 2.14
CA ASN A 162 13.32 -25.32 2.45
C ASN A 162 13.36 -25.08 3.97
N GLU A 163 14.13 -25.92 4.66
CA GLU A 163 14.21 -25.96 6.12
C GLU A 163 14.88 -24.71 6.71
N THR A 164 14.71 -24.50 8.02
CA THR A 164 15.26 -23.31 8.72
C THR A 164 16.74 -23.10 8.43
N GLY A 165 17.10 -21.92 7.91
CA GLY A 165 18.46 -21.54 7.55
C GLY A 165 18.94 -22.04 6.18
N ALA A 166 18.15 -22.87 5.49
CA ALA A 166 18.48 -23.36 4.15
C ALA A 166 18.22 -22.30 3.07
N SER A 167 18.94 -22.43 1.95
CA SER A 167 18.81 -21.53 0.80
C SER A 167 18.55 -22.31 -0.48
N TYR A 168 17.58 -21.84 -1.25
CA TYR A 168 17.29 -22.34 -2.58
C TYR A 168 17.51 -21.22 -3.61
N PHE A 169 18.53 -21.40 -4.45
CA PHE A 169 18.91 -20.49 -5.51
C PHE A 169 18.44 -20.97 -6.88
N ILE A 170 17.75 -20.09 -7.58
CA ILE A 170 17.44 -20.20 -9.00
C ILE A 170 18.42 -19.30 -9.75
N GLN A 171 19.27 -19.89 -10.58
CA GLN A 171 20.35 -19.24 -11.34
C GLN A 171 20.08 -19.22 -12.85
N ASN A 172 18.91 -19.68 -13.27
CA ASN A 172 18.47 -19.68 -14.66
C ASN A 172 17.07 -19.07 -14.77
N ASP A 173 16.49 -19.07 -15.97
CA ASP A 173 15.14 -18.54 -16.22
C ASP A 173 14.07 -19.65 -16.27
N ARG A 174 14.37 -20.78 -15.62
CA ARG A 174 13.43 -21.88 -15.38
C ARG A 174 12.90 -21.76 -13.95
N GLY A 175 11.92 -22.57 -13.61
CA GLY A 175 11.37 -22.56 -12.25
C GLY A 175 10.92 -23.93 -11.81
N ILE A 176 9.87 -23.94 -11.00
CA ILE A 176 9.22 -25.15 -10.51
C ILE A 176 7.86 -25.25 -11.17
N LEU A 177 7.69 -26.28 -11.99
CA LEU A 177 6.39 -26.63 -12.56
C LEU A 177 5.56 -27.36 -11.50
N GLY A 178 4.32 -26.90 -11.34
CA GLY A 178 3.34 -27.51 -10.46
C GLY A 178 2.54 -28.57 -11.20
N GLY A 179 2.71 -29.84 -10.83
CA GLY A 179 1.73 -30.89 -11.11
C GLY A 179 0.58 -30.83 -10.09
N THR A 180 -0.47 -31.62 -10.32
CA THR A 180 -1.62 -31.73 -9.43
C THR A 180 -1.15 -32.06 -7.99
N GLN A 181 -1.51 -31.22 -7.00
CA GLN A 181 -1.22 -31.38 -5.55
C GLN A 181 0.22 -31.12 -5.07
N GLY A 182 1.15 -30.66 -5.93
CA GLY A 182 2.50 -30.27 -5.49
C GLY A 182 2.50 -28.97 -4.67
N GLY A 183 3.52 -28.75 -3.82
CA GLY A 183 3.65 -27.53 -3.03
C GLY A 183 5.07 -27.23 -2.56
N ILE A 184 5.32 -25.98 -2.17
CA ILE A 184 6.59 -25.52 -1.61
C ILE A 184 6.33 -24.95 -0.22
N LEU A 185 7.17 -25.29 0.76
CA LEU A 185 7.17 -24.69 2.09
C LEU A 185 8.53 -24.06 2.38
N ASN A 186 8.57 -22.75 2.57
CA ASN A 186 9.76 -22.01 2.95
C ASN A 186 9.63 -21.59 4.43
N LYS A 187 10.37 -22.30 5.30
CA LYS A 187 10.30 -22.13 6.76
C LYS A 187 10.97 -20.83 7.25
N ALA A 188 10.85 -20.60 8.55
CA ALA A 188 11.41 -19.42 9.20
C ALA A 188 12.93 -19.37 8.98
N GLY A 189 13.43 -18.20 8.56
CA GLY A 189 14.87 -17.99 8.34
C GLY A 189 15.44 -18.66 7.08
N SER A 190 14.62 -19.28 6.24
CA SER A 190 15.05 -19.85 4.96
C SER A 190 14.70 -18.94 3.78
N ALA A 191 15.40 -19.12 2.65
CA ALA A 191 15.36 -18.22 1.51
C ALA A 191 15.14 -18.93 0.17
N LEU A 192 14.20 -18.42 -0.63
CA LEU A 192 14.08 -18.69 -2.07
C LEU A 192 14.64 -17.49 -2.83
N VAL A 193 15.62 -17.69 -3.71
CA VAL A 193 16.39 -16.60 -4.30
C VAL A 193 16.56 -16.77 -5.81
N LYS A 194 16.10 -15.82 -6.62
CA LYS A 194 16.51 -15.69 -8.03
C LYS A 194 17.82 -14.90 -8.08
N SER A 195 18.93 -15.63 -8.20
CA SER A 195 20.28 -15.09 -8.04
C SER A 195 20.98 -14.76 -9.36
N SER A 196 20.55 -15.35 -10.48
CA SER A 196 21.11 -15.12 -11.82
C SER A 196 20.07 -15.41 -12.90
N GLY A 197 20.38 -15.09 -14.15
CA GLY A 197 19.46 -15.14 -15.29
C GLY A 197 18.69 -13.82 -15.45
N SER A 198 18.52 -13.37 -16.69
CA SER A 198 17.90 -12.07 -17.02
C SER A 198 16.38 -12.17 -17.19
N GLY A 199 15.84 -13.36 -17.42
CA GLY A 199 14.42 -13.60 -17.58
C GLY A 199 13.67 -13.85 -16.27
N THR A 200 12.42 -14.28 -16.41
CA THR A 200 11.51 -14.54 -15.29
C THR A 200 11.35 -16.03 -15.06
N SER A 201 11.66 -16.48 -13.85
CA SER A 201 11.36 -17.83 -13.39
C SER A 201 9.90 -17.96 -12.97
N ARG A 202 9.22 -19.02 -13.40
CA ARG A 202 7.82 -19.29 -13.08
C ARG A 202 7.71 -20.38 -12.01
N ILE A 203 7.05 -20.07 -10.90
CA ILE A 203 6.78 -21.00 -9.81
C ILE A 203 5.29 -21.33 -9.84
N GLU A 204 4.94 -22.46 -10.43
CA GLU A 204 3.54 -22.87 -10.64
C GLU A 204 3.00 -23.73 -9.49
N ALA A 205 3.86 -24.22 -8.60
CA ALA A 205 3.45 -24.85 -7.35
C ALA A 205 3.08 -23.78 -6.30
N PRO A 206 2.01 -23.97 -5.50
CA PRO A 206 1.70 -23.12 -4.36
C PRO A 206 2.89 -22.95 -3.40
N LEU A 207 3.18 -21.70 -3.02
CA LEU A 207 4.26 -21.38 -2.09
C LEU A 207 3.69 -20.99 -0.72
N ALA A 208 4.02 -21.76 0.31
CA ALA A 208 3.76 -21.41 1.69
C ALA A 208 5.01 -20.83 2.36
N GLN A 209 4.85 -19.75 3.12
CA GLN A 209 5.91 -19.11 3.92
C GLN A 209 5.48 -18.97 5.36
N GLN A 210 6.39 -19.29 6.29
CA GLN A 210 6.24 -19.02 7.72
C GLN A 210 7.50 -18.29 8.19
N ASN A 211 7.54 -16.96 8.09
CA ASN A 211 8.72 -16.14 8.37
C ASN A 211 9.94 -16.47 7.47
N GLY A 212 9.69 -17.06 6.29
CA GLY A 212 10.67 -17.27 5.23
C GLY A 212 10.72 -16.07 4.29
N LYS A 213 11.76 -15.98 3.44
CA LYS A 213 11.94 -14.88 2.49
C LYS A 213 12.02 -15.32 1.02
N VAL A 214 11.56 -14.45 0.14
CA VAL A 214 11.76 -14.54 -1.32
C VAL A 214 12.57 -13.32 -1.77
N GLU A 215 13.64 -13.56 -2.51
CA GLU A 215 14.53 -12.50 -3.00
C GLU A 215 14.79 -12.62 -4.51
N VAL A 216 14.88 -11.47 -5.16
CA VAL A 216 15.32 -11.35 -6.55
C VAL A 216 16.54 -10.45 -6.59
N TRP A 217 17.63 -10.97 -7.15
CA TRP A 217 18.89 -10.26 -7.35
C TRP A 217 19.11 -9.93 -8.83
N SER A 218 18.52 -10.73 -9.73
CA SER A 218 18.58 -10.57 -11.19
C SER A 218 17.33 -11.18 -11.84
N GLY A 219 16.81 -10.56 -12.91
CA GLY A 219 15.65 -11.11 -13.61
C GLY A 219 14.35 -10.92 -12.83
N GLY A 220 13.46 -11.90 -12.84
CA GLY A 220 12.23 -11.89 -12.06
C GLY A 220 11.76 -13.26 -11.59
N ILE A 221 10.76 -13.28 -10.70
CA ILE A 221 10.02 -14.47 -10.27
C ILE A 221 8.52 -14.19 -10.39
N ASP A 222 7.78 -15.07 -11.06
CA ASP A 222 6.31 -15.10 -10.97
C ASP A 222 5.88 -16.30 -10.11
N LEU A 223 5.21 -16.01 -8.99
CA LEU A 223 4.58 -17.00 -8.10
C LEU A 223 3.16 -17.24 -8.59
N LEU A 224 2.96 -18.23 -9.45
CA LEU A 224 1.70 -18.46 -10.17
C LEU A 224 0.78 -19.47 -9.49
N GLY A 225 1.31 -20.30 -8.61
CA GLY A 225 0.54 -21.32 -7.90
C GLY A 225 -0.32 -20.80 -6.74
N GLY A 226 -0.31 -19.49 -6.47
CA GLY A 226 -0.86 -18.95 -5.23
C GLY A 226 -0.05 -19.33 -4.00
N GLY A 227 -0.66 -19.25 -2.81
CA GLY A 227 -0.05 -19.73 -1.57
C GLY A 227 -0.39 -18.94 -0.31
N SER A 228 0.18 -19.33 0.83
CA SER A 228 -0.10 -18.71 2.14
C SER A 228 1.17 -18.21 2.80
N HIS A 229 1.17 -16.95 3.22
CA HIS A 229 2.35 -16.21 3.62
C HIS A 229 2.11 -15.59 4.99
N ALA A 230 2.67 -16.22 6.03
CA ALA A 230 2.63 -15.72 7.39
C ALA A 230 3.99 -15.12 7.75
N ASP A 231 4.00 -13.87 8.21
CA ASP A 231 5.21 -13.13 8.62
C ASP A 231 6.29 -13.10 7.52
N ALA A 232 5.88 -13.17 6.26
CA ALA A 232 6.76 -13.37 5.13
C ALA A 232 7.45 -12.09 4.68
N ARG A 233 8.62 -12.22 4.04
CA ARG A 233 9.36 -11.09 3.47
C ARG A 233 9.63 -11.29 1.99
N PHE A 234 9.43 -10.25 1.21
CA PHE A 234 9.67 -10.24 -0.22
C PHE A 234 10.55 -9.05 -0.62
N PHE A 235 11.58 -9.35 -1.40
CA PHE A 235 12.52 -8.37 -1.95
C PHE A 235 12.62 -8.59 -3.47
N ALA A 236 11.99 -7.73 -4.26
CA ALA A 236 12.02 -7.82 -5.73
C ALA A 236 13.29 -7.20 -6.33
N ASP A 237 14.07 -6.48 -5.52
CA ASP A 237 15.45 -6.07 -5.84
C ASP A 237 16.27 -6.00 -4.56
N ALA A 238 16.70 -7.15 -4.05
CA ALA A 238 17.34 -7.24 -2.73
C ALA A 238 18.71 -6.55 -2.68
N LEU A 239 19.38 -6.43 -3.83
CA LEU A 239 20.73 -5.85 -3.94
C LEU A 239 20.72 -4.41 -4.48
N GLY A 240 19.59 -3.91 -4.99
CA GLY A 240 19.50 -2.60 -5.65
C GLY A 240 20.17 -2.55 -7.02
N THR A 241 20.44 -3.71 -7.61
CA THR A 241 21.25 -3.85 -8.83
C THR A 241 20.53 -4.62 -9.93
N ASN A 242 19.21 -4.88 -9.79
CA ASN A 242 18.47 -5.68 -10.76
C ASN A 242 18.25 -4.91 -12.08
N ALA A 243 19.25 -4.95 -12.96
CA ALA A 243 19.29 -4.19 -14.21
C ALA A 243 18.22 -4.61 -15.24
N SER A 244 17.62 -5.79 -15.11
CA SER A 244 16.56 -6.23 -16.03
C SER A 244 15.22 -5.51 -15.76
N GLY A 245 15.07 -4.87 -14.60
CA GLY A 245 13.80 -4.31 -14.14
C GLY A 245 12.72 -5.37 -13.87
N GLY A 246 13.10 -6.66 -13.86
CA GLY A 246 12.22 -7.74 -13.42
C GLY A 246 11.94 -7.64 -11.93
N GLY A 247 10.90 -8.34 -11.47
CA GLY A 247 10.43 -8.22 -10.09
C GLY A 247 9.71 -9.46 -9.62
N ILE A 248 8.83 -9.30 -8.64
CA ILE A 248 8.00 -10.39 -8.12
C ILE A 248 6.55 -10.21 -8.58
N GLY A 249 6.04 -11.19 -9.33
CA GLY A 249 4.63 -11.28 -9.72
C GLY A 249 3.86 -12.27 -8.86
N PHE A 250 2.67 -11.88 -8.44
CA PHE A 250 1.72 -12.73 -7.72
C PHE A 250 0.60 -13.16 -8.66
N GLY A 251 0.55 -14.45 -8.96
CA GLY A 251 -0.45 -15.11 -9.80
C GLY A 251 -1.27 -16.14 -9.01
N GLY A 252 -2.54 -16.30 -9.35
CA GLY A 252 -3.47 -17.10 -8.56
C GLY A 252 -3.85 -16.42 -7.25
N ASN A 253 -4.25 -17.18 -6.24
CA ASN A 253 -4.69 -16.64 -4.96
C ASN A 253 -3.59 -16.76 -3.91
N HIS A 254 -3.17 -15.63 -3.37
CA HIS A 254 -2.27 -15.55 -2.23
C HIS A 254 -3.01 -15.09 -0.98
N THR A 255 -2.60 -15.60 0.16
CA THR A 255 -3.09 -15.15 1.46
C THR A 255 -1.93 -14.62 2.27
N PHE A 256 -2.04 -13.38 2.75
CA PHE A 256 -1.07 -12.73 3.63
C PHE A 256 -1.64 -12.68 5.05
N ASN A 257 -0.80 -13.07 6.01
CA ASN A 257 -1.11 -13.16 7.43
C ASN A 257 0.05 -12.62 8.27
N GLY A 258 -0.27 -12.21 9.51
CA GLY A 258 0.75 -11.71 10.45
C GLY A 258 1.39 -10.41 9.95
N SER A 259 2.71 -10.29 10.10
CA SER A 259 3.49 -9.12 9.65
C SER A 259 4.22 -9.44 8.34
N THR A 260 3.52 -9.26 7.21
CA THR A 260 4.10 -9.52 5.88
C THR A 260 4.66 -8.24 5.28
N LEU A 261 5.77 -8.33 4.56
CA LEU A 261 6.53 -7.18 4.05
C LEU A 261 6.90 -7.33 2.57
N THR A 262 6.63 -6.29 1.78
CA THR A 262 7.18 -6.10 0.43
C THR A 262 8.08 -4.85 0.42
N GLU A 263 9.38 -5.03 0.22
CA GLU A 263 10.36 -4.01 0.61
C GLU A 263 10.98 -3.23 -0.57
N THR A 264 11.72 -3.89 -1.46
CA THR A 264 12.45 -3.23 -2.56
C THR A 264 12.07 -3.79 -3.92
N GLY A 265 12.23 -2.98 -4.97
CA GLY A 265 12.01 -3.37 -6.36
C GLY A 265 10.54 -3.29 -6.78
N ARG A 266 10.23 -3.92 -7.93
CA ARG A 266 8.89 -3.90 -8.52
C ARG A 266 8.08 -5.15 -8.19
N PHE A 267 6.83 -4.94 -7.81
CA PHE A 267 5.86 -5.99 -7.54
C PHE A 267 4.61 -5.83 -8.39
N ARG A 268 3.94 -6.94 -8.68
CA ARG A 268 2.62 -6.91 -9.33
C ARG A 268 1.68 -7.99 -8.83
N VAL A 269 0.39 -7.68 -8.70
CA VAL A 269 -0.66 -8.72 -8.75
C VAL A 269 -1.06 -8.89 -10.20
N ILE A 270 -0.95 -10.10 -10.75
CA ILE A 270 -1.29 -10.40 -12.14
C ILE A 270 -2.83 -10.32 -12.33
N GLY A 271 -3.29 -9.92 -13.53
CA GLY A 271 -4.72 -9.89 -13.85
C GLY A 271 -5.42 -11.23 -13.58
N GLY A 272 -6.64 -11.19 -13.03
CA GLY A 272 -7.38 -12.38 -12.62
C GLY A 272 -6.86 -13.07 -11.34
N SER A 273 -5.82 -12.53 -10.71
CA SER A 273 -5.24 -13.03 -9.46
C SER A 273 -5.65 -12.17 -8.26
N ALA A 274 -5.44 -12.68 -7.04
CA ALA A 274 -5.77 -11.95 -5.82
C ALA A 274 -4.74 -12.14 -4.70
N ILE A 275 -4.51 -11.08 -3.94
CA ILE A 275 -3.88 -11.15 -2.61
C ILE A 275 -4.97 -10.89 -1.58
N ASN A 276 -5.16 -11.81 -0.64
CA ASN A 276 -6.10 -11.69 0.47
C ASN A 276 -5.33 -11.44 1.76
N LEU A 277 -5.59 -10.32 2.41
CA LEU A 277 -5.04 -9.99 3.73
C LEU A 277 -6.05 -10.47 4.77
N ASP A 278 -5.79 -11.66 5.32
CA ASP A 278 -6.73 -12.30 6.23
C ASP A 278 -6.59 -11.75 7.66
N SER A 279 -5.36 -11.45 8.09
CA SER A 279 -5.08 -10.89 9.42
C SER A 279 -3.73 -10.18 9.48
N GLY A 280 -3.57 -9.29 10.47
CA GLY A 280 -2.30 -8.62 10.75
C GLY A 280 -2.05 -7.41 9.86
N THR A 281 -0.78 -7.15 9.53
CA THR A 281 -0.37 -5.98 8.75
C THR A 281 0.48 -6.42 7.58
N TRP A 282 0.09 -6.00 6.37
CA TRP A 282 0.96 -5.97 5.22
C TRP A 282 1.61 -4.59 5.12
N ASP A 283 2.92 -4.55 5.30
CA ASP A 283 3.75 -3.38 5.02
C ASP A 283 4.21 -3.41 3.55
N GLN A 284 3.68 -2.49 2.75
CA GLN A 284 4.09 -2.28 1.38
C GLN A 284 4.99 -1.03 1.34
N LYS A 285 6.26 -1.20 0.92
CA LYS A 285 7.27 -0.12 0.87
C LYS A 285 7.86 0.12 -0.52
N ALA A 286 7.56 -0.77 -1.46
CA ALA A 286 8.20 -0.86 -2.77
C ALA A 286 7.39 -0.16 -3.88
N ASP A 287 7.72 -0.42 -5.14
CA ASP A 287 6.84 -0.10 -6.27
C ASP A 287 5.89 -1.28 -6.52
N PHE A 288 4.57 -1.06 -6.47
CA PHE A 288 3.58 -2.13 -6.51
C PHE A 288 2.39 -1.81 -7.41
N GLU A 289 2.10 -2.74 -8.33
CA GLU A 289 1.05 -2.59 -9.33
C GLU A 289 0.00 -3.69 -9.20
N ALA A 290 -1.21 -3.34 -8.80
CA ALA A 290 -2.33 -4.25 -8.68
C ALA A 290 -3.12 -4.30 -10.00
N TYR A 291 -2.74 -5.21 -10.90
CA TYR A 291 -3.57 -5.57 -12.06
C TYR A 291 -4.71 -6.52 -11.66
N GLY A 292 -4.47 -7.36 -10.65
CA GLY A 292 -5.47 -8.15 -9.94
C GLY A 292 -6.02 -7.47 -8.69
N ARG A 293 -6.76 -8.23 -7.87
CA ARG A 293 -7.39 -7.68 -6.66
C ARG A 293 -6.47 -7.77 -5.44
N ILE A 294 -6.59 -6.79 -4.55
CA ILE A 294 -6.08 -6.88 -3.18
C ILE A 294 -7.29 -6.78 -2.26
N ASN A 295 -7.55 -7.82 -1.46
CA ASN A 295 -8.65 -7.87 -0.53
C ASN A 295 -8.10 -7.64 0.89
N ILE A 296 -8.66 -6.67 1.62
CA ILE A 296 -8.35 -6.41 3.02
C ILE A 296 -9.52 -6.94 3.84
N ASN A 297 -9.30 -8.03 4.58
CA ASN A 297 -10.35 -8.57 5.44
C ASN A 297 -10.46 -7.74 6.73
N PRO A 298 -11.64 -7.71 7.36
CA PRO A 298 -11.78 -7.01 8.63
C PRO A 298 -10.83 -7.54 9.70
N GLY A 299 -10.12 -6.63 10.37
CA GLY A 299 -9.04 -6.93 11.31
C GLY A 299 -7.64 -6.93 10.69
N ALA A 300 -7.53 -6.77 9.37
CA ALA A 300 -6.26 -6.62 8.66
C ALA A 300 -5.97 -5.16 8.27
N VAL A 301 -4.69 -4.87 8.11
CA VAL A 301 -4.17 -3.55 7.73
C VAL A 301 -3.27 -3.67 6.52
N LEU A 302 -3.54 -2.88 5.48
CA LEU A 302 -2.58 -2.59 4.42
C LEU A 302 -1.94 -1.24 4.72
N ARG A 303 -0.66 -1.22 5.07
CA ARG A 303 0.12 0.00 5.28
C ARG A 303 1.04 0.26 4.10
N ASN A 304 0.72 1.29 3.32
CA ASN A 304 1.55 1.77 2.21
C ASN A 304 2.53 2.84 2.69
N THR A 305 3.81 2.68 2.38
CA THR A 305 4.89 3.67 2.54
C THR A 305 5.73 3.84 1.27
N GLY A 306 5.39 3.10 0.21
CA GLY A 306 6.03 3.16 -1.11
C GLY A 306 5.09 3.71 -2.17
N ASN A 307 5.21 3.21 -3.40
CA ASN A 307 4.32 3.55 -4.51
C ASN A 307 3.37 2.38 -4.77
N LEU A 308 2.07 2.61 -4.59
CA LEU A 308 1.04 1.60 -4.82
C LEU A 308 0.03 2.11 -5.82
N GLN A 309 -0.20 1.34 -6.89
CA GLN A 309 -1.21 1.69 -7.88
C GLN A 309 -2.12 0.52 -8.23
N THR A 310 -3.41 0.81 -8.40
CA THR A 310 -4.35 -0.14 -9.00
C THR A 310 -4.53 0.14 -10.48
N VAL A 311 -4.77 -0.92 -11.25
CA VAL A 311 -4.87 -0.85 -12.70
C VAL A 311 -6.26 -1.30 -13.14
N GLY A 312 -7.18 -0.34 -13.28
CA GLY A 312 -8.62 -0.61 -13.40
C GLY A 312 -9.06 -1.38 -14.65
N TRP A 313 -8.40 -1.19 -15.80
CA TRP A 313 -8.72 -1.87 -17.07
C TRP A 313 -8.50 -3.39 -17.03
N SER A 314 -7.73 -3.89 -16.07
CA SER A 314 -7.57 -5.33 -15.81
C SER A 314 -8.40 -5.84 -14.63
N GLY A 315 -9.32 -5.02 -14.09
CA GLY A 315 -10.12 -5.31 -12.90
C GLY A 315 -9.37 -5.09 -11.58
N GLY A 316 -8.22 -4.41 -11.62
CA GLY A 316 -7.38 -4.13 -10.47
C GLY A 316 -8.02 -3.12 -9.53
N ARG A 317 -8.18 -3.50 -8.26
CA ARG A 317 -8.68 -2.65 -7.17
C ARG A 317 -8.20 -3.18 -5.83
N ILE A 318 -8.21 -2.31 -4.82
CA ILE A 318 -8.11 -2.72 -3.42
C ILE A 318 -9.52 -2.68 -2.85
N ALA A 319 -9.92 -3.74 -2.14
CA ALA A 319 -11.26 -3.85 -1.61
C ALA A 319 -11.31 -4.34 -0.17
N ALA A 320 -12.21 -3.77 0.63
CA ALA A 320 -12.61 -4.39 1.90
C ALA A 320 -13.64 -5.48 1.62
N SER A 321 -13.37 -6.70 2.08
CA SER A 321 -14.22 -7.87 1.81
C SER A 321 -13.93 -9.00 2.81
N GLY A 322 -14.64 -10.12 2.72
CA GLY A 322 -14.28 -11.34 3.45
C GLY A 322 -14.71 -11.36 4.93
N ALA A 323 -14.56 -12.51 5.57
CA ALA A 323 -14.99 -12.69 6.95
C ALA A 323 -13.97 -12.13 7.96
N GLY A 324 -14.46 -11.59 9.08
CA GLY A 324 -13.61 -11.08 10.16
C GLY A 324 -14.37 -10.17 11.11
N ALA A 325 -13.74 -9.83 12.23
CA ALA A 325 -14.24 -8.84 13.19
C ALA A 325 -13.40 -7.54 13.11
N GLY A 326 -13.97 -6.40 13.51
CA GLY A 326 -13.30 -5.10 13.44
C GLY A 326 -13.36 -4.44 12.07
N ASP A 327 -12.42 -3.54 11.80
CA ASP A 327 -12.36 -2.76 10.56
C ASP A 327 -11.29 -3.32 9.62
N ALA A 328 -11.52 -3.21 8.32
CA ALA A 328 -10.48 -3.33 7.30
C ALA A 328 -9.83 -1.95 7.13
N LEU A 329 -8.51 -1.85 7.23
CA LEU A 329 -7.81 -0.56 7.18
C LEU A 329 -6.87 -0.48 5.99
N PHE A 330 -7.07 0.53 5.16
CA PHE A 330 -6.06 1.03 4.24
C PHE A 330 -5.38 2.25 4.87
N HIS A 331 -4.09 2.17 5.11
CA HIS A 331 -3.28 3.25 5.67
C HIS A 331 -2.19 3.67 4.67
N ASN A 332 -2.40 4.81 4.01
CA ASN A 332 -1.37 5.45 3.21
C ASN A 332 -0.53 6.36 4.13
N ALA A 333 0.55 5.79 4.67
CA ALA A 333 1.39 6.42 5.68
C ALA A 333 2.32 7.49 5.06
N PRO A 334 3.06 8.28 5.87
CA PRO A 334 3.94 9.31 5.36
C PRO A 334 4.99 8.75 4.38
N GLY A 335 5.19 9.44 3.26
CA GLY A 335 6.04 8.98 2.15
C GLY A 335 5.35 8.02 1.17
N GLY A 336 4.19 7.46 1.54
CA GLY A 336 3.38 6.62 0.67
C GLY A 336 2.68 7.42 -0.42
N THR A 337 2.70 6.89 -1.64
CA THR A 337 1.95 7.41 -2.78
C THR A 337 0.99 6.33 -3.26
N PHE A 338 -0.29 6.69 -3.40
CA PHE A 338 -1.34 5.82 -3.91
C PHE A 338 -2.04 6.44 -5.12
N TYR A 339 -2.27 5.62 -6.14
CA TYR A 339 -3.09 5.94 -7.31
C TYR A 339 -4.06 4.81 -7.61
N GLY A 340 -5.37 5.02 -7.49
CA GLY A 340 -6.29 3.95 -7.83
C GLY A 340 -7.63 3.94 -7.11
N SER A 341 -8.27 2.78 -7.19
CA SER A 341 -9.57 2.49 -6.60
C SER A 341 -9.45 1.77 -5.26
N LEU A 342 -10.17 2.27 -4.26
CA LEU A 342 -10.32 1.69 -2.92
C LEU A 342 -11.82 1.48 -2.67
N VAL A 343 -12.32 0.25 -2.65
CA VAL A 343 -13.77 0.00 -2.67
C VAL A 343 -14.20 -0.93 -1.54
N ALA A 344 -15.16 -0.51 -0.73
CA ALA A 344 -15.87 -1.46 0.13
C ALA A 344 -16.82 -2.32 -0.72
N GLU A 345 -16.67 -3.65 -0.65
CA GLU A 345 -17.67 -4.55 -1.24
C GLU A 345 -18.97 -4.47 -0.44
N SER A 346 -20.07 -4.91 -1.07
CA SER A 346 -21.40 -4.84 -0.44
C SER A 346 -21.44 -5.50 0.95
N GLY A 347 -21.88 -4.74 1.95
CA GLY A 347 -21.94 -5.16 3.35
C GLY A 347 -20.69 -4.83 4.18
N TYR A 348 -19.66 -4.20 3.59
CA TYR A 348 -18.42 -3.79 4.26
C TYR A 348 -18.23 -2.27 4.31
N GLU A 349 -19.20 -1.50 3.80
CA GLU A 349 -19.12 -0.04 3.65
C GLU A 349 -18.75 0.61 4.99
N GLU A 350 -19.47 0.26 6.07
CA GLU A 350 -19.25 0.81 7.42
C GLU A 350 -17.96 0.35 8.12
N ARG A 351 -17.26 -0.63 7.54
CA ARG A 351 -16.10 -1.31 8.16
C ARG A 351 -14.81 -1.07 7.40
N PHE A 352 -14.86 -0.36 6.28
CA PHE A 352 -13.67 0.03 5.56
C PHE A 352 -13.23 1.42 6.01
N ARG A 353 -12.00 1.51 6.52
CA ARG A 353 -11.40 2.75 6.98
C ARG A 353 -10.23 3.10 6.09
N ILE A 354 -10.16 4.37 5.69
CA ILE A 354 -9.05 4.93 4.92
C ILE A 354 -8.37 5.98 5.79
N ARG A 355 -7.07 5.82 6.03
CA ARG A 355 -6.22 6.83 6.66
C ARG A 355 -5.15 7.27 5.68
N ASN A 356 -5.15 8.55 5.34
CA ASN A 356 -4.16 9.15 4.45
C ASN A 356 -3.29 10.19 5.17
N GLU A 357 -2.00 9.91 5.24
CA GLU A 357 -0.93 10.82 5.69
C GLU A 357 0.11 11.07 4.58
N GLY A 358 0.06 10.27 3.51
CA GLY A 358 0.87 10.42 2.29
C GLY A 358 0.12 11.14 1.17
N GLN A 359 0.31 10.69 -0.07
CA GLN A 359 -0.39 11.19 -1.26
C GLN A 359 -1.39 10.14 -1.77
N LEU A 360 -2.67 10.48 -1.82
CA LEU A 360 -3.75 9.65 -2.33
C LEU A 360 -4.41 10.37 -3.52
N ASN A 361 -4.30 9.77 -4.71
CA ASN A 361 -4.84 10.34 -5.93
C ASN A 361 -5.90 9.41 -6.54
N VAL A 362 -7.11 9.92 -6.68
CA VAL A 362 -8.24 9.24 -7.35
C VAL A 362 -8.32 9.79 -8.76
N ARG A 363 -7.83 9.03 -9.75
CA ARG A 363 -7.76 9.47 -11.14
C ARG A 363 -9.10 9.33 -11.84
N SER A 364 -9.17 9.80 -13.08
CA SER A 364 -10.29 9.55 -13.99
C SER A 364 -10.68 8.07 -14.03
N GLY A 365 -11.92 7.76 -13.64
CA GLY A 365 -12.45 6.39 -13.62
C GLY A 365 -12.08 5.56 -12.39
N ASP A 366 -11.23 6.07 -11.50
CA ASP A 366 -10.99 5.45 -10.18
C ASP A 366 -12.13 5.82 -9.21
N VAL A 367 -12.44 4.89 -8.30
CA VAL A 367 -13.48 5.07 -7.27
C VAL A 367 -12.91 4.79 -5.89
N VAL A 368 -13.16 5.70 -4.95
CA VAL A 368 -12.97 5.49 -3.51
C VAL A 368 -14.33 5.37 -2.84
N SER A 369 -14.57 4.29 -2.09
CA SER A 369 -15.78 4.09 -1.30
C SER A 369 -15.43 3.43 0.03
N ALA A 370 -15.68 4.12 1.15
CA ALA A 370 -15.36 3.65 2.49
C ALA A 370 -16.33 4.22 3.52
N GLY A 371 -16.35 3.66 4.73
CA GLY A 371 -17.15 4.19 5.84
C GLY A 371 -16.56 5.50 6.31
N ASP A 372 -15.29 5.46 6.71
CA ASP A 372 -14.57 6.63 7.20
C ASP A 372 -13.32 6.89 6.37
N VAL A 373 -13.12 8.15 6.02
CA VAL A 373 -11.95 8.67 5.33
C VAL A 373 -11.33 9.78 6.17
N HIS A 374 -10.14 9.51 6.69
CA HIS A 374 -9.35 10.47 7.45
C HIS A 374 -8.15 10.94 6.63
N ASN A 375 -8.07 12.25 6.39
CA ASN A 375 -6.97 12.89 5.70
C ASN A 375 -6.17 13.81 6.64
N SER A 376 -4.85 13.62 6.63
CA SER A 376 -3.85 14.56 7.15
C SER A 376 -2.67 14.75 6.17
N GLY A 377 -2.68 14.05 5.03
CA GLY A 377 -1.74 14.20 3.93
C GLY A 377 -2.36 14.93 2.73
N MET A 378 -2.02 14.52 1.52
CA MET A 378 -2.59 15.04 0.27
C MET A 378 -3.61 14.05 -0.27
N PHE A 379 -4.87 14.46 -0.40
CA PHE A 379 -5.94 13.71 -1.05
C PHE A 379 -6.42 14.51 -2.24
N VAL A 380 -6.32 13.95 -3.45
CA VAL A 380 -6.81 14.58 -4.66
C VAL A 380 -7.81 13.69 -5.40
N VAL A 381 -8.96 14.26 -5.72
CA VAL A 381 -9.95 13.67 -6.64
C VAL A 381 -9.87 14.42 -7.96
N ASP A 382 -9.37 13.74 -8.99
CA ASP A 382 -9.22 14.27 -10.34
C ASP A 382 -10.56 14.32 -11.10
N ALA A 383 -10.52 14.93 -12.29
CA ALA A 383 -11.65 14.97 -13.21
C ALA A 383 -12.21 13.56 -13.47
N THR A 384 -13.51 13.38 -13.23
CA THR A 384 -14.26 12.11 -13.33
C THR A 384 -13.83 11.00 -12.35
N GLY A 385 -12.91 11.27 -11.43
CA GLY A 385 -12.72 10.45 -10.24
C GLY A 385 -13.86 10.69 -9.24
N SER A 386 -14.18 9.67 -8.43
CA SER A 386 -15.18 9.81 -7.38
C SER A 386 -14.72 9.25 -6.04
N ALA A 387 -15.07 9.94 -4.96
CA ALA A 387 -14.91 9.44 -3.61
C ALA A 387 -16.24 9.51 -2.86
N SER A 388 -16.61 8.45 -2.15
CA SER A 388 -17.82 8.39 -1.35
C SER A 388 -17.58 7.77 0.02
N GLY A 389 -18.38 8.16 0.99
CA GLY A 389 -18.32 7.57 2.31
C GLY A 389 -19.25 8.20 3.32
N ARG A 390 -19.28 7.65 4.53
CA ARG A 390 -20.11 8.18 5.60
C ARG A 390 -19.44 9.43 6.18
N ASP A 391 -18.22 9.28 6.69
CA ASP A 391 -17.50 10.34 7.39
C ASP A 391 -16.22 10.70 6.65
N PHE A 392 -16.09 11.97 6.25
CA PHE A 392 -14.84 12.54 5.76
C PHE A 392 -14.31 13.53 6.78
N THR A 393 -13.05 13.39 7.16
CA THR A 393 -12.37 14.34 8.04
C THR A 393 -11.03 14.75 7.46
N ASN A 394 -10.82 16.04 7.29
CA ASN A 394 -9.50 16.62 7.00
C ASN A 394 -9.02 17.41 8.22
N THR A 395 -7.89 17.00 8.82
CA THR A 395 -7.39 17.54 10.10
C THR A 395 -6.13 18.38 9.99
N GLY A 396 -5.53 18.46 8.81
CA GLY A 396 -4.25 19.14 8.61
C GLY A 396 -3.64 18.95 7.22
N GLY A 397 -4.27 18.14 6.37
CA GLY A 397 -3.81 17.87 5.02
C GLY A 397 -4.39 18.80 3.97
N HIS A 398 -4.04 18.54 2.72
CA HIS A 398 -4.68 19.12 1.54
C HIS A 398 -5.71 18.13 1.00
N PHE A 399 -6.97 18.54 0.91
CA PHE A 399 -8.03 17.79 0.26
C PHE A 399 -8.51 18.60 -0.94
N THR A 400 -8.32 18.09 -2.16
CA THR A 400 -8.68 18.80 -3.39
C THR A 400 -9.66 17.98 -4.22
N ILE A 401 -10.80 18.58 -4.53
CA ILE A 401 -11.76 18.10 -5.51
C ILE A 401 -11.57 18.95 -6.76
N ARG A 402 -10.86 18.42 -7.77
CA ARG A 402 -10.63 19.16 -9.01
C ARG A 402 -11.92 19.29 -9.82
N ALA A 403 -11.91 20.19 -10.81
CA ALA A 403 -13.03 20.36 -11.74
C ALA A 403 -13.49 19.02 -12.32
N ASN A 404 -14.81 18.79 -12.33
CA ASN A 404 -15.48 17.54 -12.71
C ASN A 404 -15.17 16.31 -11.83
N GLY A 405 -14.41 16.46 -10.74
CA GLY A 405 -14.34 15.46 -9.67
C GLY A 405 -15.59 15.54 -8.78
N SER A 406 -15.92 14.42 -8.12
CA SER A 406 -17.08 14.36 -7.23
C SER A 406 -16.72 13.69 -5.90
N VAL A 407 -17.09 14.31 -4.80
CA VAL A 407 -17.04 13.72 -3.47
C VAL A 407 -18.43 13.70 -2.87
N SER A 408 -18.78 12.59 -2.25
CA SER A 408 -20.07 12.43 -1.59
C SER A 408 -19.88 11.91 -0.17
N ALA A 409 -20.36 12.66 0.81
CA ALA A 409 -20.22 12.33 2.22
C ALA A 409 -21.56 12.51 2.94
N ARG A 410 -21.81 11.75 4.00
CA ARG A 410 -22.88 12.12 4.94
C ARG A 410 -22.42 13.31 5.79
N ASP A 411 -21.22 13.19 6.34
CA ASP A 411 -20.61 14.18 7.22
C ASP A 411 -19.22 14.52 6.66
N PHE A 412 -19.01 15.78 6.28
CA PHE A 412 -17.68 16.29 5.88
C PHE A 412 -17.22 17.34 6.89
N VAL A 413 -16.10 17.06 7.57
CA VAL A 413 -15.49 17.97 8.56
C VAL A 413 -14.10 18.35 8.11
N ASN A 414 -13.85 19.64 7.95
CA ASN A 414 -12.51 20.19 7.82
C ASN A 414 -12.17 20.96 9.10
N SER A 415 -11.28 20.41 9.92
CA SER A 415 -10.85 21.00 11.20
C SER A 415 -9.45 21.60 11.14
N GLY A 416 -8.75 21.44 10.02
CA GLY A 416 -7.44 22.02 9.76
C GLY A 416 -7.01 21.79 8.31
N GLY A 417 -5.84 22.31 7.92
CA GLY A 417 -5.32 22.14 6.56
C GLY A 417 -6.11 22.95 5.52
N VAL A 418 -6.16 22.44 4.29
CA VAL A 418 -6.81 23.10 3.15
C VAL A 418 -7.79 22.16 2.48
N LEU A 419 -9.02 22.61 2.29
CA LEU A 419 -10.04 22.02 1.43
C LEU A 419 -10.21 22.89 0.18
N THR A 420 -10.01 22.32 -1.00
CA THR A 420 -10.27 22.99 -2.29
C THR A 420 -11.40 22.28 -3.02
N VAL A 421 -12.46 22.99 -3.37
CA VAL A 421 -13.63 22.47 -4.07
C VAL A 421 -13.80 23.19 -5.41
N ASP A 422 -13.30 22.58 -6.48
CA ASP A 422 -13.49 23.03 -7.87
C ASP A 422 -14.47 22.14 -8.65
N GLY A 423 -14.66 20.92 -8.16
CA GLY A 423 -15.71 20.00 -8.61
C GLY A 423 -16.97 20.10 -7.76
N THR A 424 -17.54 18.95 -7.41
CA THR A 424 -18.75 18.85 -6.60
C THR A 424 -18.46 18.15 -5.28
N LEU A 425 -18.86 18.76 -4.16
CA LEU A 425 -18.99 18.12 -2.86
C LEU A 425 -20.47 17.96 -2.53
N ASP A 426 -20.95 16.73 -2.38
CA ASP A 426 -22.33 16.42 -2.02
C ASP A 426 -22.42 15.86 -0.59
N ASN A 427 -23.04 16.61 0.31
CA ASN A 427 -23.23 16.22 1.70
C ASN A 427 -24.56 15.47 1.97
N TRP A 428 -25.23 14.92 0.93
CA TRP A 428 -26.52 14.24 1.03
C TRP A 428 -27.62 15.07 1.71
N GLY A 429 -27.60 16.39 1.49
CA GLY A 429 -28.50 17.35 2.15
C GLY A 429 -28.10 17.69 3.60
N GLY A 430 -26.97 17.17 4.08
CA GLY A 430 -26.32 17.53 5.34
C GLY A 430 -25.55 18.85 5.26
N THR A 431 -24.48 18.98 6.04
CA THR A 431 -23.73 20.23 6.17
C THR A 431 -22.23 19.99 6.21
N LEU A 432 -21.48 20.69 5.35
CA LEU A 432 -20.03 20.83 5.46
C LEU A 432 -19.69 21.62 6.73
N GLN A 433 -18.83 21.08 7.58
CA GLN A 433 -18.34 21.76 8.78
C GLN A 433 -16.88 22.16 8.63
N LEU A 434 -16.63 23.46 8.38
CA LEU A 434 -15.29 24.05 8.42
C LEU A 434 -15.06 24.64 9.81
N THR A 435 -14.48 23.85 10.70
CA THR A 435 -14.21 24.22 12.11
C THR A 435 -12.79 24.75 12.34
N GLY A 436 -11.94 24.67 11.31
CA GLY A 436 -10.60 25.25 11.26
C GLY A 436 -9.96 25.05 9.88
N GLY A 437 -8.87 25.75 9.61
CA GLY A 437 -8.15 25.66 8.33
C GLY A 437 -8.80 26.50 7.23
N TRP A 438 -8.58 26.10 5.98
CA TRP A 438 -8.98 26.86 4.79
C TRP A 438 -9.98 26.10 3.92
N LEU A 439 -10.98 26.79 3.39
CA LEU A 439 -11.82 26.37 2.28
C LEU A 439 -11.60 27.32 1.10
N ALA A 440 -11.33 26.78 -0.07
CA ALA A 440 -11.18 27.52 -1.32
C ALA A 440 -11.81 26.81 -2.51
N GLY A 441 -11.85 27.48 -3.66
CA GLY A 441 -12.27 26.92 -4.95
C GLY A 441 -13.54 27.53 -5.51
N ASN A 442 -13.88 27.19 -6.73
CA ASN A 442 -14.98 27.77 -7.50
C ASN A 442 -16.10 26.77 -7.85
N GLY A 443 -16.13 25.64 -7.13
CA GLY A 443 -17.05 24.53 -7.35
C GLY A 443 -18.39 24.66 -6.65
N ILE A 444 -19.03 23.50 -6.45
CA ILE A 444 -20.38 23.37 -5.91
C ILE A 444 -20.35 22.54 -4.63
N ILE A 445 -21.01 23.03 -3.58
CA ILE A 445 -21.34 22.27 -2.37
C ILE A 445 -22.85 22.01 -2.37
N ASN A 446 -23.28 20.76 -2.41
CA ASN A 446 -24.67 20.37 -2.23
C ASN A 446 -24.94 20.05 -0.76
N GLY A 447 -25.83 20.82 -0.13
CA GLY A 447 -26.01 20.85 1.32
C GLY A 447 -25.53 22.17 1.92
N GLY A 448 -25.79 22.36 3.22
CA GLY A 448 -25.37 23.56 3.94
C GLY A 448 -23.86 23.63 4.14
N ALA A 449 -23.36 24.80 4.53
CA ALA A 449 -21.98 25.00 4.95
C ALA A 449 -21.90 25.86 6.21
N ILE A 450 -21.11 25.42 7.18
CA ILE A 450 -20.79 26.16 8.40
C ILE A 450 -19.29 26.48 8.37
N VAL A 451 -18.95 27.75 8.58
CA VAL A 451 -17.58 28.24 8.70
C VAL A 451 -17.41 28.86 10.09
N GLY A 452 -16.52 28.31 10.91
CA GLY A 452 -16.30 28.74 12.30
C GLY A 452 -16.97 27.83 13.32
N GLY A 453 -17.14 28.34 14.54
CA GLY A 453 -17.68 27.59 15.69
C GLY A 453 -16.70 26.61 16.34
N GLY A 454 -15.51 26.47 15.76
CA GLY A 454 -14.42 25.62 16.26
C GLY A 454 -13.43 26.36 17.17
N PRO A 455 -12.42 25.63 17.69
CA PRO A 455 -11.41 26.17 18.58
C PRO A 455 -10.34 27.04 17.89
N SER A 456 -10.33 27.08 16.57
CA SER A 456 -9.36 27.80 15.72
C SER A 456 -10.08 28.55 14.61
N ASP A 457 -9.38 29.49 13.98
CA ASP A 457 -9.91 30.22 12.83
C ASP A 457 -10.18 29.28 11.65
N ALA A 458 -11.35 29.45 11.05
CA ALA A 458 -11.80 28.78 9.84
C ALA A 458 -11.95 29.83 8.74
N ILE A 459 -11.14 29.75 7.70
CA ILE A 459 -11.05 30.78 6.66
C ILE A 459 -11.67 30.25 5.37
N PHE A 460 -12.60 30.99 4.79
CA PHE A 460 -13.23 30.68 3.54
C PHE A 460 -12.89 31.76 2.49
N THR A 461 -12.23 31.34 1.41
CA THR A 461 -11.82 32.16 0.27
C THR A 461 -12.51 31.63 -1.01
N PRO A 462 -13.75 32.05 -1.32
CA PRO A 462 -14.48 31.56 -2.48
C PRO A 462 -13.74 31.88 -3.79
N GLY A 463 -13.95 31.06 -4.82
CA GLY A 463 -13.61 31.43 -6.20
C GLY A 463 -12.15 31.29 -6.64
N HIS A 464 -11.25 30.78 -5.79
CA HIS A 464 -9.79 30.99 -5.93
C HIS A 464 -9.37 32.46 -5.88
N SER A 465 -10.28 33.34 -5.45
CA SER A 465 -10.08 34.76 -5.22
C SER A 465 -9.34 35.50 -6.37
N PRO A 466 -10.08 36.13 -7.31
CA PRO A 466 -11.54 36.27 -7.39
C PRO A 466 -12.30 35.14 -8.10
N GLY A 467 -13.49 34.79 -7.62
CA GLY A 467 -14.46 33.96 -8.35
C GLY A 467 -15.76 33.70 -7.60
N THR A 468 -16.51 32.66 -8.00
CA THR A 468 -17.79 32.31 -7.35
C THR A 468 -17.75 30.89 -6.81
N MET A 469 -18.23 30.69 -5.58
CA MET A 469 -18.58 29.38 -5.04
C MET A 469 -20.10 29.25 -4.86
N THR A 470 -20.67 28.10 -5.22
CA THR A 470 -22.10 27.82 -5.07
C THR A 470 -22.34 26.82 -3.94
N ILE A 471 -23.29 27.12 -3.06
CA ILE A 471 -23.74 26.30 -1.94
C ILE A 471 -25.24 26.08 -2.10
N ASN A 472 -25.66 24.88 -2.46
CA ASN A 472 -27.07 24.52 -2.55
C ASN A 472 -27.59 24.15 -1.16
N GLY A 473 -27.69 25.16 -0.29
CA GLY A 473 -28.11 25.07 1.10
C GLY A 473 -27.86 26.38 1.86
N ALA A 474 -28.09 26.36 3.17
CA ALA A 474 -27.80 27.51 4.03
C ALA A 474 -26.29 27.67 4.28
N PHE A 475 -25.82 28.91 4.27
CA PHE A 475 -24.46 29.29 4.68
C PHE A 475 -24.49 29.97 6.05
N SER A 476 -23.69 29.47 6.98
CA SER A 476 -23.54 30.07 8.32
C SER A 476 -22.08 30.39 8.60
N LEU A 477 -21.78 31.66 8.79
CA LEU A 477 -20.51 32.15 9.29
C LEU A 477 -20.67 32.35 10.80
N LEU A 478 -19.97 31.55 11.60
CA LEU A 478 -20.03 31.56 13.07
C LEU A 478 -18.80 32.27 13.65
N PRO A 479 -18.73 32.50 14.98
CA PRO A 479 -17.52 32.99 15.65
C PRO A 479 -16.29 32.16 15.30
N ASN A 480 -15.12 32.80 15.19
CA ASN A 480 -13.88 32.23 14.62
C ASN A 480 -13.96 31.85 13.12
N GLY A 481 -15.10 32.09 12.46
CA GLY A 481 -15.22 32.01 11.01
C GLY A 481 -14.79 33.32 10.35
N VAL A 482 -14.00 33.22 9.29
CA VAL A 482 -13.60 34.34 8.43
C VAL A 482 -14.05 34.05 7.00
N LEU A 483 -14.85 34.94 6.42
CA LEU A 483 -15.10 34.99 4.98
C LEU A 483 -14.20 36.07 4.38
N GLU A 484 -13.23 35.68 3.55
CA GLU A 484 -12.41 36.64 2.80
C GLU A 484 -13.02 36.86 1.41
N ILE A 485 -13.16 38.11 1.02
CA ILE A 485 -13.72 38.52 -0.27
C ILE A 485 -12.68 39.36 -0.97
N GLU A 486 -12.11 38.84 -2.04
CA GLU A 486 -11.20 39.59 -2.90
C GLU A 486 -11.94 40.41 -3.96
N ILE A 487 -11.40 41.61 -4.22
CA ILE A 487 -11.85 42.52 -5.27
C ILE A 487 -10.61 43.07 -5.95
N GLU A 488 -10.45 42.78 -7.24
CA GLU A 488 -9.33 43.27 -8.03
C GLU A 488 -9.74 43.64 -9.46
N ARG A 489 -8.79 44.17 -10.23
CA ARG A 489 -8.93 44.26 -11.67
C ARG A 489 -8.23 43.07 -12.29
N ASP A 490 -8.99 42.28 -13.05
CA ASP A 490 -8.43 41.18 -13.82
C ASP A 490 -7.31 41.72 -14.74
N PRO A 491 -6.08 41.21 -14.64
CA PRO A 491 -4.94 41.76 -15.38
C PRO A 491 -5.06 41.65 -16.90
N GLY A 492 -5.84 40.69 -17.41
CA GLY A 492 -5.99 40.44 -18.84
C GLY A 492 -7.06 41.32 -19.50
N THR A 493 -8.13 41.64 -18.78
CA THR A 493 -9.31 42.35 -19.28
C THR A 493 -9.45 43.76 -18.72
N GLY A 494 -8.80 44.06 -17.59
CA GLY A 494 -8.94 45.32 -16.85
C GLY A 494 -10.29 45.52 -16.17
N LEU A 495 -11.18 44.53 -16.26
CA LEU A 495 -12.51 44.52 -15.64
C LEU A 495 -12.40 44.19 -14.16
N ILE A 496 -13.41 44.62 -13.38
CA ILE A 496 -13.51 44.27 -11.97
C ILE A 496 -13.86 42.79 -11.84
N ALA A 497 -13.00 42.05 -11.15
CA ALA A 497 -13.23 40.68 -10.72
C ALA A 497 -13.36 40.67 -9.20
N TYR A 498 -14.30 39.89 -8.68
CA TYR A 498 -14.59 39.86 -7.25
C TYR A 498 -15.12 38.51 -6.82
N ASP A 499 -14.98 38.26 -5.53
CA ASP A 499 -15.47 37.07 -4.86
C ASP A 499 -16.96 37.11 -4.58
N ARG A 500 -17.62 35.99 -4.85
CA ARG A 500 -19.05 35.81 -4.60
C ARG A 500 -19.35 34.45 -4.00
N VAL A 501 -20.24 34.44 -3.02
CA VAL A 501 -20.88 33.23 -2.52
C VAL A 501 -22.33 33.24 -3.00
N ILE A 502 -22.81 32.10 -3.48
CA ILE A 502 -24.23 31.88 -3.79
C ILE A 502 -24.75 30.80 -2.85
N ALA A 503 -25.80 31.08 -2.09
CA ALA A 503 -26.40 30.19 -1.11
C ALA A 503 -27.90 30.45 -0.96
N ASP A 504 -28.66 29.49 -0.44
CA ASP A 504 -30.12 29.65 -0.27
C ASP A 504 -30.47 30.70 0.80
N SER A 505 -29.64 30.80 1.84
CA SER A 505 -29.76 31.77 2.92
C SER A 505 -28.44 31.94 3.66
N TYR A 506 -28.31 33.06 4.40
CA TYR A 506 -27.09 33.43 5.12
C TYR A 506 -27.37 33.77 6.59
N PHE A 507 -26.54 33.24 7.47
CA PHE A 507 -26.40 33.71 8.86
C PHE A 507 -24.97 34.14 9.10
N LEU A 508 -24.74 35.43 9.37
CA LEU A 508 -23.41 36.01 9.55
C LEU A 508 -23.21 36.45 11.00
N ASP A 509 -22.45 35.68 11.76
CA ASP A 509 -22.06 35.90 13.16
C ASP A 509 -20.54 35.75 13.36
N GLY A 510 -19.76 35.87 12.27
CA GLY A 510 -18.31 35.85 12.29
C GLY A 510 -17.71 37.11 11.66
N HIS A 511 -16.54 36.97 11.03
CA HIS A 511 -15.78 38.09 10.48
C HIS A 511 -15.76 38.07 8.95
N VAL A 512 -16.05 39.20 8.31
CA VAL A 512 -15.93 39.36 6.85
C VAL A 512 -14.78 40.29 6.51
N ARG A 513 -13.80 39.81 5.74
CA ARG A 513 -12.61 40.58 5.37
C ARG A 513 -12.63 40.90 3.89
N PHE A 514 -12.55 42.18 3.54
CA PHE A 514 -12.52 42.63 2.15
C PHE A 514 -11.09 42.94 1.71
N LEU A 515 -10.53 42.09 0.85
CA LEU A 515 -9.22 42.27 0.24
C LEU A 515 -9.38 43.08 -1.05
N VAL A 516 -9.10 44.38 -0.98
CA VAL A 516 -9.37 45.32 -2.08
C VAL A 516 -8.08 45.77 -2.76
N GLY A 517 -7.94 45.44 -4.03
CA GLY A 517 -6.80 45.84 -4.87
C GLY A 517 -6.54 47.35 -4.86
N SER A 518 -5.28 47.74 -5.08
CA SER A 518 -4.84 49.14 -5.00
C SER A 518 -5.48 50.06 -6.04
N GLY A 519 -5.86 49.52 -7.21
CA GLY A 519 -6.51 50.23 -8.30
C GLY A 519 -8.04 50.29 -8.25
N ILE A 520 -8.63 49.94 -7.10
CA ILE A 520 -10.09 49.88 -6.91
C ILE A 520 -10.57 51.09 -6.11
N GLY A 521 -11.54 51.81 -6.67
CA GLY A 521 -12.20 52.96 -6.03
C GLY A 521 -13.64 52.64 -5.62
N THR A 522 -14.26 53.55 -4.86
CA THR A 522 -15.66 53.36 -4.39
C THR A 522 -16.65 53.14 -5.53
N ALA A 523 -16.49 53.85 -6.65
CA ALA A 523 -17.37 53.71 -7.81
C ALA A 523 -17.28 52.31 -8.46
N ASP A 524 -16.17 51.58 -8.26
CA ASP A 524 -15.97 50.23 -8.79
C ASP A 524 -16.70 49.16 -7.96
N VAL A 525 -17.02 49.45 -6.68
CA VAL A 525 -17.53 48.46 -5.72
C VAL A 525 -18.96 48.68 -5.25
N SER A 526 -19.52 49.88 -5.44
CA SER A 526 -20.82 50.26 -4.87
C SER A 526 -22.03 49.47 -5.41
N PHE A 527 -21.83 48.70 -6.49
CA PHE A 527 -22.84 47.91 -7.18
C PHE A 527 -22.57 46.39 -7.14
N LEU A 528 -21.49 45.96 -6.50
CA LEU A 528 -21.11 44.54 -6.44
C LEU A 528 -22.04 43.76 -5.50
N ASP A 529 -22.34 42.53 -5.88
CA ASP A 529 -23.16 41.59 -5.11
C ASP A 529 -22.28 40.44 -4.60
N PHE A 530 -21.90 40.50 -3.33
CA PHE A 530 -21.03 39.49 -2.72
C PHE A 530 -21.77 38.22 -2.27
N LEU A 531 -23.09 38.31 -2.02
CA LEU A 531 -23.91 37.25 -1.43
C LEU A 531 -25.21 37.05 -2.23
N GLY A 532 -25.25 36.07 -3.12
CA GLY A 532 -26.44 35.78 -3.93
C GLY A 532 -27.37 34.73 -3.31
N CYS A 533 -28.70 34.95 -3.31
CA CYS A 533 -29.69 33.99 -2.75
C CYS A 533 -31.06 33.96 -3.46
N GLY A 534 -31.21 34.58 -4.63
CA GLY A 534 -32.46 34.55 -5.41
C GLY A 534 -33.67 35.32 -4.84
N GLY A 535 -33.62 35.74 -3.56
CA GLY A 535 -34.64 36.57 -2.88
C GLY A 535 -34.09 37.91 -2.36
N ARG A 536 -34.96 38.79 -1.85
CA ARG A 536 -34.58 40.13 -1.33
C ARG A 536 -34.24 40.20 0.16
N SER A 537 -34.61 39.18 0.94
CA SER A 537 -34.42 39.11 2.40
C SER A 537 -33.95 37.71 2.78
N CYS A 538 -32.64 37.46 2.69
CA CYS A 538 -32.06 36.13 2.91
C CYS A 538 -30.84 36.14 3.83
N VAL A 539 -30.43 37.32 4.30
CA VAL A 539 -29.28 37.49 5.19
C VAL A 539 -29.74 37.91 6.58
N SER A 540 -29.18 37.26 7.59
CA SER A 540 -29.36 37.61 8.99
C SER A 540 -28.01 37.75 9.67
N TYR A 541 -27.92 38.63 10.66
CA TYR A 541 -26.68 38.95 11.36
C TYR A 541 -26.78 38.61 12.84
N GLY A 542 -25.74 37.97 13.37
CA GLY A 542 -25.60 37.69 14.79
C GLY A 542 -24.85 38.81 15.55
N GLY A 543 -24.75 38.66 16.86
CA GLY A 543 -24.16 39.67 17.75
C GLY A 543 -22.64 39.81 17.66
N ASN A 544 -21.95 38.83 17.06
CA ASN A 544 -20.50 38.80 16.88
C ASN A 544 -20.07 39.22 15.47
N PHE A 545 -21.03 39.58 14.60
CA PHE A 545 -20.73 40.02 13.24
C PHE A 545 -19.76 41.21 13.24
N SER A 546 -18.69 41.09 12.45
CA SER A 546 -17.71 42.15 12.26
C SER A 546 -17.14 42.12 10.84
N PHE A 547 -16.52 43.24 10.42
CA PHE A 547 -15.87 43.34 9.12
C PHE A 547 -14.62 44.22 9.17
N ASP A 548 -13.72 44.05 8.21
CA ASP A 548 -12.58 44.94 7.99
C ASP A 548 -12.19 45.12 6.52
N PHE A 549 -11.41 46.16 6.27
CA PHE A 549 -10.79 46.47 4.98
C PHE A 549 -9.28 46.67 5.18
N PRO A 550 -8.49 45.60 5.18
CA PRO A 550 -7.04 45.69 5.37
C PRO A 550 -6.41 46.72 4.42
N GLY A 551 -5.59 47.62 4.98
CA GLY A 551 -4.93 48.69 4.23
C GLY A 551 -5.81 49.92 3.90
N ARG A 552 -7.10 49.91 4.26
CA ARG A 552 -8.04 51.03 4.01
C ARG A 552 -8.89 51.35 5.26
N PRO A 553 -8.27 51.74 6.39
CA PRO A 553 -9.00 52.06 7.61
C PRO A 553 -9.95 53.24 7.39
N GLY A 554 -11.20 53.11 7.84
CA GLY A 554 -12.25 54.12 7.65
C GLY A 554 -13.17 53.89 6.45
N SER A 555 -12.99 52.77 5.72
CA SER A 555 -13.97 52.32 4.72
C SER A 555 -15.29 51.90 5.41
N GLU A 556 -16.42 52.09 4.72
CA GLU A 556 -17.75 51.85 5.28
C GLU A 556 -18.47 50.72 4.54
N LEU A 557 -19.12 49.84 5.31
CA LEU A 557 -19.94 48.74 4.83
C LEU A 557 -21.39 48.94 5.27
N ILE A 558 -22.32 48.70 4.35
CA ILE A 558 -23.75 48.56 4.65
C ILE A 558 -24.05 47.06 4.72
N ALA A 559 -24.59 46.63 5.85
CA ALA A 559 -25.02 45.27 6.10
C ALA A 559 -26.51 45.28 6.48
N ASP A 560 -27.35 44.72 5.62
CA ASP A 560 -28.80 44.62 5.83
C ASP A 560 -29.33 43.28 5.29
N GLU A 561 -30.66 43.07 5.36
CA GLU A 561 -31.31 41.82 4.95
C GLU A 561 -31.09 41.45 3.47
N SER A 562 -30.70 42.43 2.65
CA SER A 562 -30.40 42.27 1.22
C SER A 562 -28.94 41.90 0.94
N GLY A 563 -28.06 41.98 1.95
CA GLY A 563 -26.67 41.51 1.87
C GLY A 563 -25.63 42.52 2.34
N LEU A 564 -24.43 42.40 1.77
CA LEU A 564 -23.28 43.26 2.05
C LEU A 564 -23.03 44.21 0.88
N ARG A 565 -22.89 45.51 1.15
CA ARG A 565 -22.57 46.51 0.14
C ARG A 565 -21.53 47.51 0.64
N ILE A 566 -20.46 47.70 -0.10
CA ILE A 566 -19.42 48.69 0.24
C ILE A 566 -19.98 50.09 -0.08
N ALA A 567 -20.10 50.94 0.95
CA ALA A 567 -20.63 52.29 0.83
C ALA A 567 -19.56 53.30 0.44
N SER A 568 -18.38 53.19 1.05
CA SER A 568 -17.23 54.04 0.77
C SER A 568 -15.92 53.28 0.99
N LEU A 569 -14.89 53.60 0.21
CA LEU A 569 -13.55 53.07 0.39
C LEU A 569 -12.62 54.21 0.80
N ALA A 570 -11.91 54.03 1.91
CA ALA A 570 -10.89 54.98 2.31
C ALA A 570 -9.70 54.95 1.32
N PRO A 571 -9.03 56.09 1.11
CA PRO A 571 -7.78 56.14 0.35
C PRO A 571 -6.76 55.18 0.94
N VAL A 572 -5.97 54.52 0.09
CA VAL A 572 -4.81 53.75 0.53
C VAL A 572 -3.77 54.75 1.05
N PRO A 573 -3.25 54.63 2.28
CA PRO A 573 -2.19 55.51 2.76
C PRO A 573 -0.95 55.37 1.89
N GLU A 574 -0.58 56.41 1.14
CA GLU A 574 0.62 56.35 0.30
C GLU A 574 1.89 56.32 1.18
N PRO A 575 2.92 55.52 0.83
CA PRO A 575 4.18 55.45 1.58
C PRO A 575 4.85 56.80 1.80
N GLU A 576 4.69 57.71 0.83
CA GLU A 576 5.25 59.04 0.83
C GLU A 576 4.58 60.00 1.83
N THR A 577 3.34 59.73 2.25
CA THR A 577 2.69 60.48 3.34
C THR A 577 3.41 60.23 4.68
N TRP A 578 3.84 59.00 4.94
CA TRP A 578 4.65 58.65 6.11
C TRP A 578 6.08 59.19 5.98
N ALA A 579 6.67 59.13 4.80
CA ALA A 579 8.00 59.69 4.55
C ALA A 579 8.02 61.21 4.76
N LEU A 580 7.00 61.94 4.32
CA LEU A 580 6.88 63.39 4.52
C LEU A 580 6.53 63.75 5.96
N LEU A 581 5.71 62.96 6.65
CA LEU A 581 5.45 63.14 8.08
C LEU A 581 6.73 62.92 8.90
N LEU A 582 7.49 61.86 8.62
CA LEU A 582 8.77 61.58 9.29
C LEU A 582 9.84 62.60 8.93
N ALA A 583 9.92 63.04 7.67
CA ALA A 583 10.82 64.12 7.26
C ALA A 583 10.43 65.45 7.92
N GLY A 584 9.13 65.74 8.06
CA GLY A 584 8.60 66.92 8.74
C GLY A 584 8.89 66.91 10.24
N ILE A 585 8.68 65.78 10.92
CA ILE A 585 9.06 65.59 12.33
C ILE A 585 10.58 65.68 12.51
N GLY A 586 11.36 65.10 11.58
CA GLY A 586 12.82 65.19 11.57
C GLY A 586 13.32 66.64 11.42
N LEU A 587 12.69 67.43 10.55
CA LEU A 587 12.98 68.85 10.37
C LEU A 587 12.59 69.70 11.60
N LEU A 588 11.47 69.39 12.24
CA LEU A 588 11.05 70.05 13.49
C LEU A 588 11.96 69.68 14.65
N GLY A 589 12.36 68.42 14.77
CA GLY A 589 13.35 67.97 15.75
C GLY A 589 14.73 68.60 15.54
N TYR A 590 15.17 68.76 14.29
CA TYR A 590 16.41 69.46 13.95
C TYR A 590 16.34 70.96 14.28
N ARG A 591 15.18 71.60 14.10
CA ARG A 591 14.97 73.02 14.41
C ARG A 591 14.89 73.28 15.91
N ALA A 592 14.24 72.39 16.68
CA ALA A 592 14.17 72.45 18.14
C ALA A 592 15.52 72.16 18.82
N ARG A 593 16.47 71.50 18.15
CA ARG A 593 17.84 71.27 18.64
C ARG A 593 18.79 72.45 18.39
N ARG A 594 18.37 73.45 17.61
CA ARG A 594 19.15 74.66 17.26
C ARG A 594 18.64 75.94 17.94
N SER A 595 17.49 75.88 18.60
CA SER A 595 17.01 76.85 19.60
C SER A 595 17.41 76.40 20.98
#